data_AF-A0A9W8XVR8-F1
#
_entry.id   AF-A0A9W8XVR8-F1
#
_cell.length_a   1.000
_cell.length_b   1.000
_cell.length_c   1.000
_cell.angle_alpha   90.00
_cell.angle_beta   90.00
_cell.angle_gamma   90.00
#
_symmetry.space_group_name_H-M   'P 1'
#
loop_
_entity.id
_entity.type
_entity.pdbx_description
1 polymer ?
#
loop_
_entity_poly.entity_id
_entity_poly.type
_entity_poly.pdbx_seq_one_letter_code
_entity_poly.pdbx_strand_id
1 'polypeptide(L)'
;MIQAITVMAGYTENGMLLVALALRFAMQLRLEDTVEQLMVKLSTRSAPISEEENYLYRLARVWHGVCNLELFFSLDGGKMPATVLRTTSRRIRALVNHPSRTSPDIRLLSQLELNILRSNAYVNIARHSQDLDESSLRSTVRDTAIELSLWLEEWSTIICSDTAAPDRPRAMTNLHIQYEWALITLYLKALSIFGDLLMTDFQREMVRSAKEAAVRHLQHLLETPTTPSSPNSLSPSQPPSPTYLSTFKWAIDFVWAKCAFSVLLVLKLSLLLRDPLPSIILLLRDAHQVLEELHKITVGHIAYFQILQTSVEKCEGALKEHMARLEQASGVEGVEIGGRGDAEDDFQEYAPSEFVFEWDFPGLNLRHVPLGWQDLFVDLDSVL
;
A
#
# COMPACT_ATOMS: atom_id res chain seq x y z
N MET A 1 -28.71 0.03 5.70
CA MET A 1 -27.98 0.89 6.68
C MET A 1 -26.49 0.55 6.72
N ILE A 2 -26.06 -0.66 7.11
CA ILE A 2 -24.64 -1.05 7.21
C ILE A 2 -23.85 -0.72 5.93
N GLN A 3 -24.35 -1.14 4.76
CA GLN A 3 -23.71 -0.86 3.47
C GLN A 3 -23.49 0.64 3.23
N ALA A 4 -24.49 1.48 3.52
CA ALA A 4 -24.39 2.92 3.33
C ALA A 4 -23.33 3.53 4.26
N ILE A 5 -23.32 3.15 5.53
CA ILE A 5 -22.31 3.62 6.50
C ILE A 5 -20.91 3.17 6.06
N THR A 6 -20.77 1.92 5.60
CA THR A 6 -19.50 1.37 5.12
C THR A 6 -18.97 2.12 3.92
N VAL A 7 -19.84 2.48 2.97
CA VAL A 7 -19.46 3.28 1.80
C VAL A 7 -19.06 4.69 2.23
N MET A 8 -19.86 5.36 3.05
CA MET A 8 -19.52 6.71 3.56
C MET A 8 -18.19 6.72 4.30
N ALA A 9 -17.90 5.68 5.09
CA ALA A 9 -16.66 5.56 5.84
C ALA A 9 -15.39 5.62 4.97
N GLY A 10 -15.48 5.29 3.67
CA GLY A 10 -14.35 5.36 2.75
C GLY A 10 -14.05 6.76 2.21
N TYR A 11 -14.94 7.73 2.37
CA TYR A 11 -14.83 9.06 1.74
C TYR A 11 -14.99 10.20 2.76
N THR A 12 -14.70 9.93 4.04
CA THR A 12 -14.86 10.90 5.11
C THR A 12 -13.66 10.83 6.04
N GLU A 13 -13.21 12.00 6.52
CA GLU A 13 -12.17 12.15 7.55
C GLU A 13 -12.47 11.29 8.80
N ASN A 14 -13.73 11.23 9.23
CA ASN A 14 -14.18 10.40 10.37
C ASN A 14 -14.46 8.93 9.98
N GLY A 15 -13.85 8.42 8.91
CA GLY A 15 -14.10 7.09 8.37
C GLY A 15 -13.99 5.98 9.40
N MET A 16 -13.00 6.06 10.30
CA MET A 16 -12.81 5.12 11.41
C MET A 16 -14.04 4.96 12.31
N LEU A 17 -14.68 6.07 12.68
CA LEU A 17 -15.87 6.04 13.55
C LEU A 17 -17.04 5.36 12.82
N LEU A 18 -17.19 5.67 11.53
CA LEU A 18 -18.24 5.07 10.70
C LEU A 18 -18.01 3.58 10.48
N VAL A 19 -16.76 3.13 10.27
CA VAL A 19 -16.44 1.69 10.22
C VAL A 19 -16.77 1.01 11.54
N ALA A 20 -16.36 1.59 12.68
CA ALA A 20 -16.67 1.02 13.99
C ALA A 20 -18.18 0.90 14.23
N LEU A 21 -18.96 1.89 13.79
CA LEU A 21 -20.42 1.87 13.85
C LEU A 21 -21.02 0.79 12.94
N ALA A 22 -20.54 0.70 11.69
CA ALA A 22 -20.97 -0.32 10.73
C ALA A 22 -20.66 -1.74 11.23
N LEU A 23 -19.47 -1.95 11.81
CA LEU A 23 -19.04 -3.21 12.41
C LEU A 23 -19.92 -3.58 13.58
N ARG A 24 -20.20 -2.65 14.49
CA ARG A 24 -21.10 -2.89 15.63
C ARG A 24 -22.49 -3.31 15.16
N PHE A 25 -23.06 -2.63 14.16
CA PHE A 25 -24.35 -3.03 13.60
C PHE A 25 -24.31 -4.38 12.90
N ALA A 26 -23.23 -4.71 12.19
CA ALA A 26 -23.05 -6.02 11.56
C ALA A 26 -23.01 -7.15 12.61
N MET A 27 -22.30 -6.95 13.72
CA MET A 27 -22.25 -7.91 14.83
C MET A 27 -23.62 -8.03 15.55
N GLN A 28 -24.35 -6.93 15.72
CA GLN A 28 -25.71 -6.99 16.30
C GLN A 28 -26.68 -7.79 15.43
N LEU A 29 -26.50 -7.77 14.11
CA LEU A 29 -27.26 -8.60 13.17
C LEU A 29 -26.66 -9.99 12.98
N ARG A 30 -25.56 -10.31 13.68
CA ARG A 30 -24.84 -11.59 13.60
C ARG A 30 -24.45 -11.97 12.17
N LEU A 31 -23.99 -10.99 11.38
CA LEU A 31 -23.61 -11.25 9.98
C LEU A 31 -22.47 -12.26 9.86
N GLU A 32 -21.63 -12.40 10.89
CA GLU A 32 -20.61 -13.44 10.97
C GLU A 32 -21.19 -14.87 10.87
N ASP A 33 -22.36 -15.11 11.47
CA ASP A 33 -23.03 -16.41 11.40
C ASP A 33 -23.48 -16.74 9.98
N THR A 34 -23.76 -15.72 9.16
CA THR A 34 -24.21 -15.92 7.77
C THR A 34 -23.10 -16.54 6.93
N VAL A 35 -21.83 -16.25 7.24
CA VAL A 35 -20.68 -16.89 6.60
C VAL A 35 -20.61 -18.37 7.00
N GLU A 36 -20.82 -18.70 8.28
CA GLU A 36 -20.86 -20.09 8.73
C GLU A 36 -22.00 -20.88 8.07
N GLN A 37 -23.20 -20.31 8.03
CA GLN A 37 -24.35 -20.92 7.36
C GLN A 37 -24.10 -21.14 5.87
N LEU A 38 -23.45 -20.18 5.20
CA LEU A 38 -23.06 -20.29 3.80
C LEU A 38 -22.04 -21.41 3.58
N MET A 39 -21.03 -21.53 4.44
CA MET A 39 -20.01 -22.58 4.34
C MET A 39 -20.61 -23.98 4.52
N VAL A 40 -21.56 -24.13 5.44
CA VAL A 40 -22.30 -25.39 5.61
C VAL A 40 -23.05 -25.74 4.33
N LYS A 41 -23.81 -24.79 3.75
CA LYS A 41 -24.54 -25.03 2.48
C LYS A 41 -23.62 -25.37 1.32
N LEU A 42 -22.45 -24.70 1.21
CA LEU A 42 -21.45 -25.00 0.19
C LEU A 42 -20.93 -26.45 0.31
N SER A 43 -20.75 -26.94 1.54
CA SER A 43 -20.25 -28.30 1.79
C SER A 43 -21.28 -29.41 1.51
N THR A 44 -22.58 -29.11 1.62
CA THR A 44 -23.69 -30.06 1.42
C THR A 44 -24.40 -29.86 0.08
N ARG A 45 -23.83 -29.08 -0.85
CA ARG A 45 -24.50 -28.68 -2.09
C ARG A 45 -24.73 -29.90 -2.99
N SER A 46 -25.99 -30.33 -3.08
CA SER A 46 -26.44 -31.43 -3.96
C SER A 46 -27.43 -30.96 -5.04
N ALA A 47 -27.91 -29.72 -4.95
CA ALA A 47 -28.98 -29.13 -5.76
C ALA A 47 -28.52 -27.79 -6.39
N PRO A 48 -29.27 -27.25 -7.38
CA PRO A 48 -29.05 -25.90 -7.88
C PRO A 48 -29.15 -24.86 -6.75
N ILE A 49 -28.48 -23.73 -6.95
CA ILE A 49 -28.34 -22.66 -5.94
C ILE A 49 -29.72 -22.15 -5.52
N SER A 50 -29.97 -22.19 -4.22
CA SER A 50 -31.21 -21.65 -3.64
C SER A 50 -31.19 -20.11 -3.53
N GLU A 51 -32.36 -19.48 -3.51
CA GLU A 51 -32.45 -18.03 -3.21
C GLU A 51 -31.87 -17.68 -1.83
N GLU A 52 -32.00 -18.59 -0.87
CA GLU A 52 -31.44 -18.46 0.47
C GLU A 52 -29.90 -18.44 0.43
N GLU A 53 -29.27 -19.32 -0.34
CA GLU A 53 -27.82 -19.35 -0.53
C GLU A 53 -27.32 -18.07 -1.23
N ASN A 54 -28.03 -17.58 -2.24
CA ASN A 54 -27.77 -16.29 -2.87
C ASN A 54 -27.89 -15.12 -1.87
N TYR A 55 -28.86 -15.19 -0.97
CA TYR A 55 -29.05 -14.19 0.09
C TYR A 55 -27.90 -14.23 1.11
N LEU A 56 -27.51 -15.42 1.58
CA LEU A 56 -26.37 -15.60 2.49
C LEU A 56 -25.05 -15.10 1.88
N TYR A 57 -24.80 -15.38 0.60
CA TYR A 57 -23.61 -14.86 -0.10
C TYR A 57 -23.58 -13.33 -0.13
N ARG A 58 -24.74 -12.68 -0.36
CA ARG A 58 -24.84 -11.22 -0.32
C ARG A 58 -24.54 -10.66 1.07
N LEU A 59 -25.01 -11.31 2.14
CA LEU A 59 -24.69 -10.92 3.52
C LEU A 59 -23.22 -11.14 3.87
N ALA A 60 -22.65 -12.27 3.47
CA ALA A 60 -21.23 -12.57 3.63
C ALA A 60 -20.35 -11.51 2.94
N ARG A 61 -20.74 -11.04 1.75
CA ARG A 61 -20.06 -9.92 1.06
C ARG A 61 -20.08 -8.64 1.90
N VAL A 62 -21.22 -8.29 2.51
CA VAL A 62 -21.32 -7.10 3.38
C VAL A 62 -20.44 -7.26 4.61
N TRP A 63 -20.48 -8.41 5.27
CA TRP A 63 -19.62 -8.72 6.41
C TRP A 63 -18.14 -8.58 6.07
N HIS A 64 -17.68 -9.26 5.01
CA HIS A 64 -16.29 -9.19 4.55
C HIS A 64 -15.88 -7.77 4.13
N GLY A 65 -16.77 -7.00 3.49
CA GLY A 65 -16.51 -5.60 3.16
C GLY A 65 -16.25 -4.73 4.39
N VAL A 66 -17.07 -4.86 5.43
CA VAL A 66 -16.88 -4.14 6.70
C VAL A 66 -15.59 -4.58 7.40
N CYS A 67 -15.34 -5.89 7.49
CA CYS A 67 -14.11 -6.41 8.10
C CYS A 67 -12.86 -5.97 7.34
N ASN A 68 -12.91 -5.88 6.02
CA ASN A 68 -11.76 -5.44 5.24
C ASN A 68 -11.41 -3.97 5.52
N LEU A 69 -12.42 -3.09 5.66
CA LEU A 69 -12.17 -1.70 6.06
C LEU A 69 -11.64 -1.60 7.50
N GLU A 70 -12.19 -2.36 8.44
CA GLU A 70 -11.65 -2.41 9.82
C GLU A 70 -10.18 -2.87 9.82
N LEU A 71 -9.85 -3.88 9.01
CA LEU A 71 -8.48 -4.36 8.86
C LEU A 71 -7.56 -3.29 8.29
N PHE A 72 -7.99 -2.53 7.28
CA PHE A 72 -7.21 -1.39 6.77
C PHE A 72 -6.89 -0.38 7.86
N PHE A 73 -7.89 0.09 8.61
CA PHE A 73 -7.64 1.04 9.71
C PHE A 73 -6.78 0.44 10.83
N SER A 74 -6.89 -0.86 11.10
CA SER A 74 -6.04 -1.49 12.13
C SER A 74 -4.58 -1.66 11.70
N LEU A 75 -4.35 -2.10 10.45
CA LEU A 75 -3.01 -2.42 9.94
C LEU A 75 -2.25 -1.18 9.54
N ASP A 76 -2.94 -0.24 8.90
CA ASP A 76 -2.34 0.92 8.25
C ASP A 76 -2.65 2.22 9.02
N GLY A 77 -3.62 2.19 9.95
CA GLY A 77 -3.94 3.30 10.87
C GLY A 77 -3.48 3.09 12.32
N GLY A 78 -2.77 2.00 12.62
CA GLY A 78 -2.13 1.78 13.92
C GLY A 78 -3.08 1.48 15.07
N LYS A 79 -4.37 1.35 14.76
CA LYS A 79 -5.43 1.12 15.73
C LYS A 79 -5.49 -0.37 16.10
N MET A 80 -5.72 -0.65 17.38
CA MET A 80 -6.08 -2.01 17.79
C MET A 80 -7.39 -2.45 17.12
N PRO A 81 -7.44 -3.62 16.48
CA PRO A 81 -8.65 -4.10 15.81
C PRO A 81 -9.79 -4.25 16.82
N ALA A 82 -10.97 -3.72 16.49
CA ALA A 82 -12.14 -3.80 17.36
C ALA A 82 -12.68 -5.24 17.49
N THR A 83 -12.36 -6.12 16.54
CA THR A 83 -12.71 -7.53 16.57
C THR A 83 -11.67 -8.38 15.84
N VAL A 84 -11.58 -9.66 16.21
CA VAL A 84 -10.76 -10.64 15.49
C VAL A 84 -11.63 -11.30 14.43
N LEU A 85 -11.25 -11.16 13.17
CA LEU A 85 -11.93 -11.83 12.06
C LEU A 85 -11.70 -13.35 12.15
N ARG A 86 -12.77 -14.09 12.41
CA ARG A 86 -12.76 -15.57 12.47
C ARG A 86 -12.99 -16.17 11.09
N THR A 87 -11.98 -16.14 10.24
CA THR A 87 -12.02 -16.81 8.94
C THR A 87 -10.66 -17.42 8.58
N THR A 88 -10.62 -18.26 7.56
CA THR A 88 -9.39 -18.90 7.07
C THR A 88 -9.26 -18.69 5.57
N SER A 89 -8.03 -18.72 5.05
CA SER A 89 -7.77 -18.70 3.60
C SER A 89 -8.63 -19.69 2.83
N ARG A 90 -8.78 -20.92 3.36
CA ARG A 90 -9.63 -21.95 2.76
C ARG A 90 -11.11 -21.53 2.64
N ARG A 91 -11.66 -20.88 3.67
CA ARG A 91 -13.05 -20.38 3.66
C ARG A 91 -13.22 -19.21 2.69
N ILE A 92 -12.25 -18.30 2.63
CA ILE A 92 -12.25 -17.19 1.66
C ILE A 92 -12.24 -17.75 0.23
N ARG A 93 -11.31 -18.66 -0.06
CA ARG A 93 -11.17 -19.27 -1.39
C ARG A 93 -12.37 -20.12 -1.80
N ALA A 94 -13.09 -20.72 -0.85
CA ALA A 94 -14.35 -21.42 -1.14
C ALA A 94 -15.40 -20.50 -1.78
N LEU A 95 -15.39 -19.20 -1.48
CA LEU A 95 -16.32 -18.22 -2.04
C LEU A 95 -16.00 -17.82 -3.48
N VAL A 96 -14.77 -18.02 -3.95
CA VAL A 96 -14.34 -17.68 -5.32
C VAL A 96 -15.16 -18.43 -6.38
N ASN A 97 -15.51 -19.68 -6.09
CA ASN A 97 -16.28 -20.53 -7.00
C ASN A 97 -17.80 -20.38 -6.82
N HIS A 98 -18.24 -19.43 -5.99
CA HIS A 98 -19.67 -19.21 -5.78
C HIS A 98 -20.30 -18.57 -7.03
N PRO A 99 -21.42 -19.08 -7.56
CA PRO A 99 -21.95 -18.55 -8.82
C PRO A 99 -22.56 -17.14 -8.74
N SER A 100 -22.89 -16.66 -7.54
CA SER A 100 -23.30 -15.25 -7.30
C SER A 100 -22.13 -14.30 -7.06
N ARG A 101 -20.90 -14.78 -7.26
CA ARG A 101 -19.69 -13.96 -7.25
C ARG A 101 -19.77 -12.93 -8.39
N THR A 102 -19.34 -11.73 -8.06
CA THR A 102 -19.16 -10.61 -9.01
C THR A 102 -17.66 -10.32 -9.19
N SER A 103 -17.30 -9.61 -10.25
CA SER A 103 -15.89 -9.23 -10.48
C SER A 103 -15.22 -8.50 -9.29
N PRO A 104 -15.87 -7.51 -8.63
CA PRO A 104 -15.33 -6.87 -7.42
C PRO A 104 -15.07 -7.82 -6.25
N ASP A 105 -15.77 -8.96 -6.17
CA ASP A 105 -15.58 -9.90 -5.07
C ASP A 105 -14.20 -10.54 -5.10
N ILE A 106 -13.57 -10.70 -6.27
CA ILE A 106 -12.20 -11.23 -6.34
C ILE A 106 -11.24 -10.30 -5.62
N ARG A 107 -11.34 -8.98 -5.87
CA ARG A 107 -10.52 -7.98 -5.17
C ARG A 107 -10.81 -7.96 -3.68
N LEU A 108 -12.08 -8.04 -3.29
CA LEU A 108 -12.46 -8.07 -1.87
C LEU A 108 -11.88 -9.31 -1.16
N LEU A 109 -12.06 -10.49 -1.75
CA LEU A 109 -11.65 -11.75 -1.14
C LEU A 109 -10.11 -11.87 -1.10
N SER A 110 -9.41 -11.49 -2.17
CA SER A 110 -7.94 -11.49 -2.19
C SER A 110 -7.38 -10.53 -1.16
N GLN A 111 -7.92 -9.31 -1.09
CA GLN A 111 -7.50 -8.30 -0.12
C GLN A 111 -7.77 -8.72 1.32
N LEU A 112 -8.91 -9.35 1.58
CA LEU A 112 -9.25 -9.84 2.92
C LEU A 112 -8.24 -10.90 3.37
N GLU A 113 -7.91 -11.85 2.49
CA GLU A 113 -6.90 -12.88 2.77
C GLU A 113 -5.52 -12.26 3.01
N LEU A 114 -5.11 -11.30 2.17
CA LEU A 114 -3.86 -10.57 2.33
C LEU A 114 -3.77 -9.86 3.69
N ASN A 115 -4.84 -9.17 4.08
CA ASN A 115 -4.88 -8.44 5.35
C ASN A 115 -4.85 -9.38 6.56
N ILE A 116 -5.36 -10.61 6.45
CA ILE A 116 -5.20 -11.62 7.50
C ILE A 116 -3.73 -12.04 7.64
N LEU A 117 -3.04 -12.30 6.52
CA LEU A 117 -1.60 -12.62 6.52
C LEU A 117 -0.79 -11.49 7.17
N ARG A 118 -1.04 -10.24 6.75
CA ARG A 118 -0.41 -9.04 7.33
C ARG A 118 -0.68 -8.91 8.84
N SER A 119 -1.92 -9.13 9.27
CA SER A 119 -2.29 -9.06 10.69
C SER A 119 -1.57 -10.11 11.53
N ASN A 120 -1.50 -11.36 11.06
CA ASN A 120 -0.78 -12.43 11.73
C ASN A 120 0.72 -12.11 11.83
N ALA A 121 1.32 -11.60 10.74
CA ALA A 121 2.71 -11.18 10.72
C ALA A 121 2.99 -10.08 11.74
N TYR A 122 2.14 -9.06 11.83
CA TYR A 122 2.30 -7.97 12.79
C TYR A 122 2.20 -8.44 14.24
N VAL A 123 1.25 -9.34 14.54
CA VAL A 123 1.14 -9.96 15.87
C VAL A 123 2.40 -10.75 16.20
N ASN A 124 2.95 -11.50 15.24
CA ASN A 124 4.19 -12.25 15.45
C ASN A 124 5.39 -11.32 15.64
N ILE A 125 5.56 -10.28 14.83
CA ILE A 125 6.62 -9.27 14.99
C ILE A 125 6.52 -8.59 16.37
N ALA A 126 5.31 -8.20 16.79
CA ALA A 126 5.09 -7.57 18.09
C ALA A 126 5.44 -8.49 19.28
N ARG A 127 5.31 -9.81 19.14
CA ARG A 127 5.76 -10.77 20.16
C ARG A 127 7.28 -10.77 20.29
N HIS A 128 8.01 -10.75 19.17
CA HIS A 128 9.48 -10.73 19.18
C HIS A 128 10.07 -9.41 19.70
N SER A 129 9.30 -8.31 19.66
CA SER A 129 9.71 -7.04 20.25
C SER A 129 10.02 -7.14 21.75
N GLN A 130 9.40 -8.09 22.46
CA GLN A 130 9.61 -8.27 23.90
C GLN A 130 10.95 -8.96 24.22
N ASP A 131 11.43 -9.82 23.33
CA ASP A 131 12.61 -10.65 23.55
C ASP A 131 13.86 -10.14 22.79
N LEU A 132 13.70 -9.14 21.91
CA LEU A 132 14.75 -8.56 21.05
C LEU A 132 15.55 -9.62 20.25
N ASP A 133 14.93 -10.75 19.94
CA ASP A 133 15.56 -11.82 19.17
C ASP A 133 15.51 -11.51 17.66
N GLU A 134 16.60 -10.93 17.16
CA GLU A 134 16.77 -10.63 15.73
C GLU A 134 16.67 -11.89 14.86
N SER A 135 17.08 -13.06 15.37
CA SER A 135 17.08 -14.30 14.59
C SER A 135 15.66 -14.82 14.34
N SER A 136 14.82 -14.83 15.38
CA SER A 136 13.41 -15.22 15.26
C SER A 136 12.56 -14.17 14.53
N LEU A 137 12.91 -12.89 14.65
CA LEU A 137 12.32 -11.85 13.83
C LEU A 137 12.65 -12.05 12.35
N ARG A 138 13.93 -12.32 12.03
CA ARG A 138 14.37 -12.58 10.66
C ARG A 138 13.65 -13.79 10.06
N SER A 139 13.49 -14.88 10.80
CA SER A 139 12.70 -16.03 10.31
C SER A 139 11.24 -15.65 10.10
N THR A 140 10.63 -14.92 11.04
CA THR A 140 9.23 -14.44 10.91
C THR A 140 9.02 -13.61 9.65
N VAL A 141 9.91 -12.65 9.38
CA VAL A 141 9.83 -11.79 8.18
C VAL A 141 10.00 -12.63 6.92
N ARG A 142 11.00 -13.51 6.89
CA ARG A 142 11.27 -14.36 5.73
C ARG A 142 10.09 -15.29 5.43
N ASP A 143 9.58 -15.97 6.44
CA ASP A 143 8.48 -16.92 6.29
C ASP A 143 7.19 -16.18 5.87
N THR A 144 6.94 -14.99 6.42
CA THR A 144 5.83 -14.13 5.97
C THR A 144 6.00 -13.70 4.51
N ALA A 145 7.20 -13.30 4.08
CA ALA A 145 7.44 -12.92 2.69
C ALA A 145 7.18 -14.08 1.72
N ILE A 146 7.52 -15.32 2.13
CA ILE A 146 7.16 -16.53 1.40
C ILE A 146 5.64 -16.70 1.32
N GLU A 147 4.91 -16.58 2.43
CA GLU A 147 3.44 -16.66 2.43
C GLU A 147 2.79 -15.60 1.52
N LEU A 148 3.31 -14.37 1.52
CA LEU A 148 2.85 -13.30 0.63
C LEU A 148 3.11 -13.64 -0.85
N SER A 149 4.25 -14.26 -1.17
CA SER A 149 4.57 -14.67 -2.53
C SER A 149 3.64 -15.80 -3.02
N LEU A 150 3.32 -16.76 -2.15
CA LEU A 150 2.35 -17.81 -2.44
C LEU A 150 0.94 -17.23 -2.62
N TRP A 151 0.55 -16.26 -1.78
CA TRP A 151 -0.71 -15.53 -1.96
C TRP A 151 -0.78 -14.87 -3.33
N LEU A 152 0.30 -14.21 -3.78
CA LEU A 152 0.35 -13.59 -5.10
C LEU A 152 0.19 -14.63 -6.21
N GLU A 153 0.94 -15.73 -6.16
CA GLU A 153 0.91 -16.80 -7.18
C GLU A 153 -0.48 -17.44 -7.29
N GLU A 154 -1.07 -17.80 -6.15
CA GLU A 154 -2.36 -18.48 -6.09
C GLU A 154 -3.50 -17.57 -6.56
N TRP A 155 -3.53 -16.31 -6.10
CA TRP A 155 -4.54 -15.35 -6.55
C TRP A 155 -4.34 -14.92 -8.01
N SER A 156 -3.09 -14.88 -8.49
CA SER A 156 -2.81 -14.68 -9.92
C SER A 156 -3.41 -15.82 -10.74
N THR A 157 -3.24 -17.07 -10.29
CA THR A 157 -3.82 -18.24 -10.94
C THR A 157 -5.34 -18.19 -10.96
N ILE A 158 -5.97 -17.82 -9.83
CA ILE A 158 -7.42 -17.62 -9.73
C ILE A 158 -7.90 -16.58 -10.73
N ILE A 159 -7.28 -15.39 -10.76
CA ILE A 159 -7.64 -14.31 -11.68
C ILE A 159 -7.43 -14.72 -13.14
N CYS A 160 -6.33 -15.41 -13.44
CA CYS A 160 -6.03 -15.91 -14.79
C CYS A 160 -7.06 -16.92 -15.28
N SER A 161 -7.55 -17.80 -14.40
CA SER A 161 -8.54 -18.83 -14.72
C SER A 161 -9.94 -18.26 -15.01
N ASP A 162 -10.25 -17.04 -14.54
CA ASP A 162 -11.51 -16.36 -14.80
C ASP A 162 -11.51 -15.65 -16.17
N THR A 163 -11.51 -16.44 -17.25
CA THR A 163 -11.40 -15.94 -18.62
C THR A 163 -12.57 -15.07 -19.06
N ALA A 164 -13.70 -15.13 -18.36
CA ALA A 164 -14.89 -14.34 -18.65
C ALA A 164 -14.88 -12.96 -17.97
N ALA A 165 -13.96 -12.70 -17.04
CA ALA A 165 -13.90 -11.44 -16.32
C ALA A 165 -13.27 -10.32 -17.19
N PRO A 166 -14.01 -9.26 -17.56
CA PRO A 166 -13.50 -8.20 -18.42
C PRO A 166 -12.43 -7.33 -17.74
N ASP A 167 -12.42 -7.28 -16.41
CA ASP A 167 -11.53 -6.43 -15.60
C ASP A 167 -10.26 -7.17 -15.13
N ARG A 168 -9.96 -8.32 -15.74
CA ARG A 168 -8.86 -9.22 -15.34
C ARG A 168 -7.48 -8.55 -15.33
N PRO A 169 -7.06 -7.79 -16.37
CA PRO A 169 -5.75 -7.12 -16.35
C PRO A 169 -5.61 -6.15 -15.18
N ARG A 170 -6.67 -5.38 -14.90
CA ARG A 170 -6.70 -4.43 -13.78
C ARG A 170 -6.70 -5.13 -12.43
N ALA A 171 -7.42 -6.25 -12.30
CA ALA A 171 -7.38 -7.07 -11.10
C ALA A 171 -5.97 -7.62 -10.84
N MET A 172 -5.24 -8.00 -11.89
CA MET A 172 -3.84 -8.43 -11.79
C MET A 172 -2.92 -7.30 -11.33
N THR A 173 -2.99 -6.12 -11.96
CA THR A 173 -2.21 -4.95 -11.54
C THR A 173 -2.52 -4.58 -10.08
N ASN A 174 -3.79 -4.62 -9.67
CA ASN A 174 -4.17 -4.40 -8.27
C ASN A 174 -3.52 -5.43 -7.32
N LEU A 175 -3.48 -6.71 -7.71
CA LEU A 175 -2.86 -7.77 -6.92
C LEU A 175 -1.37 -7.49 -6.67
N HIS A 176 -0.63 -7.10 -7.71
CA HIS A 176 0.79 -6.75 -7.61
C HIS A 176 1.02 -5.51 -6.74
N ILE A 177 0.20 -4.47 -6.90
CA ILE A 177 0.28 -3.26 -6.06
C ILE A 177 0.06 -3.62 -4.58
N GLN A 178 -0.94 -4.44 -4.27
CA GLN A 178 -1.23 -4.82 -2.89
C GLN A 178 -0.15 -5.76 -2.31
N TYR A 179 0.44 -6.64 -3.12
CA TYR A 179 1.57 -7.46 -2.73
C TYR A 179 2.78 -6.62 -2.33
N GLU A 180 3.19 -5.68 -3.19
CA GLU A 180 4.34 -4.82 -2.90
C GLU A 180 4.06 -3.93 -1.68
N TRP A 181 2.82 -3.43 -1.52
CA TRP A 181 2.40 -2.73 -0.30
C TRP A 181 2.55 -3.58 0.96
N ALA A 182 2.16 -4.87 0.89
CA ALA A 182 2.30 -5.79 2.01
C ALA A 182 3.77 -6.02 2.38
N LEU A 183 4.66 -6.13 1.38
CA LEU A 183 6.10 -6.23 1.61
C LEU A 183 6.70 -4.97 2.23
N ILE A 184 6.40 -3.79 1.66
CA ILE A 184 6.85 -2.49 2.20
C ILE A 184 6.52 -2.42 3.69
N THR A 185 5.25 -2.66 4.02
CA THR A 185 4.77 -2.52 5.39
C THR A 185 5.27 -3.62 6.33
N LEU A 186 5.49 -4.84 5.83
CA LEU A 186 6.14 -5.92 6.58
C LEU A 186 7.56 -5.54 7.02
N TYR A 187 8.40 -5.10 6.08
CA TYR A 187 9.79 -4.74 6.36
C TYR A 187 9.90 -3.53 7.29
N LEU A 188 9.08 -2.50 7.06
CA LEU A 188 9.04 -1.33 7.93
C LEU A 188 8.49 -1.66 9.32
N LYS A 189 7.54 -2.60 9.45
CA LYS A 189 7.07 -3.06 10.76
C LYS A 189 8.15 -3.83 11.51
N ALA A 190 8.93 -4.67 10.81
CA ALA A 190 10.07 -5.35 11.40
C ALA A 190 11.13 -4.35 11.91
N LEU A 191 11.31 -3.21 11.23
CA LEU A 191 12.18 -2.12 11.70
C LEU A 191 11.62 -1.38 12.90
N SER A 192 10.30 -1.24 13.01
CA SER A 192 9.65 -0.40 14.03
C SER A 192 9.89 -0.85 15.48
N ILE A 193 10.38 -2.08 15.70
CA ILE A 193 10.68 -2.59 17.04
C ILE A 193 12.04 -2.11 17.56
N PHE A 194 12.89 -1.58 16.69
CA PHE A 194 14.23 -1.12 17.02
C PHE A 194 14.25 0.40 17.20
N GLY A 195 14.86 0.88 18.29
CA GLY A 195 14.96 2.30 18.62
C GLY A 195 16.33 2.93 18.37
N ASP A 196 17.32 2.15 17.92
CA ASP A 196 18.73 2.54 17.95
C ASP A 196 19.25 3.13 16.63
N LEU A 197 20.20 4.06 16.78
CA LEU A 197 20.84 4.85 15.71
C LEU A 197 21.82 4.05 14.83
N LEU A 198 22.37 2.94 15.34
CA LEU A 198 23.31 2.08 14.63
C LEU A 198 22.57 0.89 14.02
N MET A 199 22.29 0.96 12.71
CA MET A 199 21.60 -0.12 12.02
C MET A 199 22.46 -1.40 11.99
N THR A 200 21.89 -2.53 12.39
CA THR A 200 22.45 -3.88 12.16
C THR A 200 22.37 -4.26 10.68
N ASP A 201 23.04 -5.36 10.29
CA ASP A 201 22.93 -5.89 8.93
C ASP A 201 21.50 -6.27 8.57
N PHE A 202 20.74 -6.81 9.53
CA PHE A 202 19.32 -7.06 9.37
C PHE A 202 18.54 -5.79 9.09
N GLN A 203 18.72 -4.74 9.90
CA GLN A 203 17.99 -3.49 9.72
C GLN A 203 18.32 -2.86 8.35
N ARG A 204 19.59 -2.86 7.93
CA ARG A 204 19.98 -2.41 6.59
C ARG A 204 19.32 -3.21 5.48
N GLU A 205 19.24 -4.54 5.65
CA GLU A 205 18.55 -5.42 4.71
C GLU A 205 17.06 -5.09 4.61
N MET A 206 16.37 -4.90 5.74
CA MET A 206 14.95 -4.52 5.75
C MET A 206 14.70 -3.17 5.07
N VAL A 207 15.57 -2.17 5.28
CA VAL A 207 15.47 -0.86 4.61
C VAL A 207 15.62 -1.03 3.09
N ARG A 208 16.61 -1.81 2.62
CA ARG A 208 16.78 -2.08 1.18
C ARG A 208 15.59 -2.83 0.60
N SER A 209 15.11 -3.88 1.25
CA SER A 209 13.96 -4.65 0.79
C SER A 209 12.68 -3.82 0.75
N ALA A 210 12.47 -2.92 1.72
CA ALA A 210 11.38 -1.95 1.71
C ALA A 210 11.49 -0.98 0.51
N LYS A 211 12.69 -0.44 0.23
CA LYS A 211 12.92 0.42 -0.93
C LYS A 211 12.62 -0.33 -2.23
N GLU A 212 13.17 -1.53 -2.41
CA GLU A 212 12.96 -2.34 -3.62
C GLU A 212 11.49 -2.64 -3.86
N ALA A 213 10.74 -2.97 -2.81
CA ALA A 213 9.29 -3.16 -2.90
C ALA A 213 8.57 -1.85 -3.25
N ALA A 214 8.98 -0.71 -2.68
CA ALA A 214 8.42 0.60 -3.01
C ALA A 214 8.68 1.02 -4.47
N VAL A 215 9.86 0.70 -5.03
CA VAL A 215 10.17 0.90 -6.45
C VAL A 215 9.24 0.06 -7.33
N ARG A 216 9.07 -1.24 -7.04
CA ARG A 216 8.15 -2.11 -7.80
C ARG A 216 6.69 -1.65 -7.66
N HIS A 217 6.28 -1.21 -6.47
CA HIS A 217 4.96 -0.62 -6.25
C HIS A 217 4.72 0.59 -7.15
N LEU A 218 5.68 1.52 -7.23
CA LEU A 218 5.61 2.68 -8.13
C LEU A 218 5.54 2.25 -9.61
N GLN A 219 6.33 1.27 -10.01
CA GLN A 219 6.29 0.73 -11.37
C GLN A 219 4.89 0.17 -11.71
N HIS A 220 4.31 -0.65 -10.83
CA HIS A 220 2.96 -1.19 -11.03
C HIS A 220 1.85 -0.12 -11.03
N LEU A 221 2.01 1.00 -10.34
CA LEU A 221 1.08 2.13 -10.44
C LEU A 221 1.07 2.74 -11.85
N LEU A 222 2.25 2.82 -12.48
CA LEU A 222 2.45 3.40 -13.80
C LEU A 222 2.21 2.41 -14.95
N GLU A 223 2.20 1.11 -14.66
CA GLU A 223 1.89 0.07 -15.65
C GLU A 223 0.50 0.28 -16.27
N THR A 224 0.46 0.26 -17.60
CA THR A 224 -0.80 0.19 -18.33
C THR A 224 -1.24 -1.27 -18.37
N PRO A 225 -2.45 -1.63 -17.86
CA PRO A 225 -2.90 -3.01 -17.88
C PRO A 225 -3.03 -3.51 -19.33
N THR A 226 -2.13 -4.39 -19.76
CA THR A 226 -2.15 -4.94 -21.11
C THR A 226 -2.99 -6.23 -21.14
N THR A 227 -3.83 -6.39 -22.16
CA THR A 227 -4.45 -7.67 -22.46
C THR A 227 -3.45 -8.52 -23.26
N PRO A 228 -3.16 -9.76 -22.85
CA PRO A 228 -2.33 -10.64 -23.67
C PRO A 228 -3.11 -10.99 -24.94
N SER A 229 -2.55 -10.59 -26.09
CA SER A 229 -2.91 -11.00 -27.46
C SER A 229 -4.33 -10.65 -27.94
N SER A 230 -4.44 -9.52 -28.62
CA SER A 230 -5.25 -9.44 -29.84
C SER A 230 -4.29 -9.14 -30.99
N PRO A 231 -4.16 -10.01 -32.02
CA PRO A 231 -3.24 -9.81 -33.14
C PRO A 231 -3.67 -8.67 -34.09
N ASN A 232 -4.80 -8.02 -33.81
CA ASN A 232 -5.19 -6.80 -34.49
C ASN A 232 -4.56 -5.62 -33.74
N SER A 233 -3.51 -5.07 -34.34
CA SER A 233 -3.07 -3.69 -34.10
C SER A 233 -4.28 -2.81 -33.80
N LEU A 234 -4.30 -2.16 -32.63
CA LEU A 234 -5.30 -1.17 -32.25
C LEU A 234 -5.56 -0.26 -33.46
N SER A 235 -6.82 -0.18 -33.88
CA SER A 235 -7.23 0.79 -34.89
C SER A 235 -6.83 2.18 -34.37
N PRO A 236 -6.24 3.08 -35.18
CA PRO A 236 -5.77 4.40 -34.73
C PRO A 236 -6.89 5.31 -34.16
N SER A 237 -8.15 4.83 -34.17
CA SER A 237 -9.32 5.47 -33.61
C SER A 237 -9.76 4.96 -32.22
N GLN A 238 -9.12 3.92 -31.65
CA GLN A 238 -9.47 3.47 -30.30
C GLN A 238 -8.74 4.30 -29.23
N PRO A 239 -9.46 4.82 -28.21
CA PRO A 239 -8.82 5.52 -27.12
C PRO A 239 -7.85 4.57 -26.38
N PRO A 240 -6.73 5.09 -25.86
CA PRO A 240 -5.77 4.29 -25.11
C PRO A 240 -6.45 3.59 -23.93
N SER A 241 -5.98 2.39 -23.60
CA SER A 241 -6.50 1.66 -22.44
C SER A 241 -6.24 2.49 -21.18
N PRO A 242 -7.26 2.68 -20.31
CA PRO A 242 -7.10 3.47 -19.10
C PRO A 242 -6.05 2.86 -18.17
N THR A 243 -5.17 3.72 -17.63
CA THR A 243 -4.15 3.35 -16.65
C THR A 243 -4.78 2.82 -15.36
N TYR A 244 -4.00 2.12 -14.51
CA TYR A 244 -4.49 1.73 -13.18
C TYR A 244 -4.89 2.97 -12.35
N LEU A 245 -4.11 4.05 -12.43
CA LEU A 245 -4.36 5.33 -11.75
C LEU A 245 -5.70 5.95 -12.15
N SER A 246 -6.23 5.66 -13.34
CA SER A 246 -7.57 6.12 -13.74
C SER A 246 -8.70 5.62 -12.82
N THR A 247 -8.45 4.60 -11.99
CA THR A 247 -9.42 4.04 -11.04
C THR A 247 -9.57 4.90 -9.79
N PHE A 248 -8.60 5.79 -9.52
CA PHE A 248 -8.57 6.62 -8.32
C PHE A 248 -9.74 7.62 -8.24
N LYS A 249 -10.40 7.92 -9.36
CA LYS A 249 -11.63 8.74 -9.37
C LYS A 249 -12.77 8.18 -8.50
N TRP A 250 -12.72 6.88 -8.21
CA TRP A 250 -13.68 6.19 -7.33
C TRP A 250 -13.02 5.65 -6.07
N ALA A 251 -11.73 5.91 -5.88
CA ALA A 251 -10.99 5.37 -4.77
C ALA A 251 -11.34 6.09 -3.46
N ILE A 252 -11.38 5.31 -2.39
CA ILE A 252 -11.53 5.79 -1.02
C ILE A 252 -10.27 6.56 -0.59
N ASP A 253 -10.41 7.45 0.38
CA ASP A 253 -9.34 8.34 0.87
C ASP A 253 -8.07 7.57 1.24
N PHE A 254 -8.25 6.40 1.83
CA PHE A 254 -7.17 5.48 2.17
C PHE A 254 -6.29 5.05 0.99
N VAL A 255 -6.86 4.84 -0.20
CA VAL A 255 -6.09 4.45 -1.38
C VAL A 255 -5.26 5.62 -1.90
N TRP A 256 -5.78 6.84 -1.78
CA TRP A 256 -5.02 8.07 -2.03
C TRP A 256 -3.86 8.21 -1.05
N ALA A 257 -4.10 7.97 0.25
CA ALA A 257 -3.08 8.01 1.28
C ALA A 257 -1.95 7.00 1.02
N LYS A 258 -2.29 5.74 0.69
CA LYS A 258 -1.32 4.69 0.33
C LYS A 258 -0.46 5.07 -0.87
N CYS A 259 -1.10 5.60 -1.92
CA CYS A 259 -0.40 6.02 -3.12
C CYS A 259 0.62 7.11 -2.79
N ALA A 260 0.17 8.20 -2.18
CA ALA A 260 1.03 9.31 -1.80
C ALA A 260 2.17 8.82 -0.90
N PHE A 261 1.86 8.09 0.19
CA PHE A 261 2.87 7.55 1.09
C PHE A 261 3.91 6.67 0.36
N SER A 262 3.48 5.75 -0.51
CA SER A 262 4.40 4.84 -1.20
C SER A 262 5.40 5.57 -2.13
N VAL A 263 4.94 6.62 -2.83
CA VAL A 263 5.79 7.44 -3.71
C VAL A 263 6.78 8.26 -2.89
N LEU A 264 6.32 8.88 -1.79
CA LEU A 264 7.18 9.66 -0.92
C LEU A 264 8.21 8.77 -0.20
N LEU A 265 7.80 7.58 0.22
CA LEU A 265 8.66 6.60 0.85
C LEU A 265 9.80 6.17 -0.07
N VAL A 266 9.53 5.85 -1.34
CA VAL A 266 10.59 5.40 -2.25
C VAL A 266 11.65 6.49 -2.47
N LEU A 267 11.24 7.76 -2.60
CA LEU A 267 12.16 8.89 -2.70
C LEU A 267 13.00 9.01 -1.42
N LYS A 268 12.35 8.98 -0.25
CA LYS A 268 13.02 9.08 1.05
C LYS A 268 14.02 7.95 1.28
N LEU A 269 13.65 6.70 0.98
CA LEU A 269 14.52 5.54 1.17
C LEU A 269 15.70 5.54 0.19
N SER A 270 15.51 6.04 -1.04
CA SER A 270 16.59 6.17 -2.02
C SER A 270 17.64 7.18 -1.57
N LEU A 271 17.19 8.28 -0.95
CA LEU A 271 18.06 9.30 -0.37
C LEU A 271 18.78 8.77 0.87
N LEU A 272 18.07 8.09 1.77
CA LEU A 272 18.64 7.46 2.96
C LEU A 272 19.72 6.42 2.62
N LEU A 273 19.49 5.63 1.58
CA LEU A 273 20.42 4.60 1.11
C LEU A 273 21.54 5.14 0.20
N ARG A 274 21.56 6.46 -0.06
CA ARG A 274 22.54 7.14 -0.91
C ARG A 274 22.60 6.53 -2.31
N ASP A 275 21.45 6.35 -2.93
CA ASP A 275 21.38 5.87 -4.32
C ASP A 275 22.06 6.84 -5.29
N PRO A 276 22.60 6.34 -6.42
CA PRO A 276 23.17 7.19 -7.45
C PRO A 276 22.17 8.25 -7.94
N LEU A 277 22.65 9.48 -8.14
CA LEU A 277 21.82 10.60 -8.61
C LEU A 277 20.96 10.28 -9.85
N PRO A 278 21.47 9.57 -10.89
CA PRO A 278 20.64 9.17 -12.03
C PRO A 278 19.41 8.32 -11.65
N SER A 279 19.53 7.46 -10.64
CA SER A 279 18.43 6.64 -10.15
C SER A 279 17.36 7.49 -9.45
N ILE A 280 17.78 8.48 -8.66
CA ILE A 280 16.86 9.41 -7.98
C ILE A 280 16.10 10.26 -9.00
N ILE A 281 16.78 10.75 -10.05
CA ILE A 281 16.15 11.51 -11.14
C ILE A 281 15.07 10.68 -11.86
N LEU A 282 15.33 9.39 -12.11
CA LEU A 282 14.34 8.50 -12.72
C LEU A 282 13.11 8.31 -11.82
N LEU A 283 13.31 8.10 -10.51
CA LEU A 283 12.20 7.97 -9.56
C LEU A 283 11.38 9.25 -9.45
N LEU A 284 12.03 10.42 -9.51
CA LEU A 284 11.35 11.70 -9.49
C LEU A 284 10.51 11.93 -10.75
N ARG A 285 11.04 11.55 -11.93
CA ARG A 285 10.28 11.55 -13.17
C ARG A 285 9.05 10.64 -13.09
N ASP A 286 9.23 9.44 -12.56
CA ASP A 286 8.13 8.47 -12.39
C ASP A 286 7.08 9.01 -11.39
N ALA A 287 7.51 9.70 -10.32
CA ALA A 287 6.61 10.39 -9.40
C ALA A 287 5.82 11.54 -10.07
N HIS A 288 6.45 12.31 -10.97
CA HIS A 288 5.76 13.31 -11.78
C HIS A 288 4.72 12.66 -12.70
N GLN A 289 5.02 11.51 -13.29
CA GLN A 289 4.05 10.78 -14.12
C GLN A 289 2.83 10.33 -13.30
N VAL A 290 3.03 9.89 -12.04
CA VAL A 290 1.90 9.60 -11.13
C VAL A 290 1.08 10.86 -10.89
N LEU A 291 1.71 11.99 -10.60
CA LEU A 291 1.03 13.27 -10.39
C LEU A 291 0.22 13.71 -11.62
N GLU A 292 0.76 13.60 -12.82
CA GLU A 292 0.06 13.93 -14.06
C GLU A 292 -1.19 13.07 -14.26
N GLU A 293 -1.08 11.75 -14.03
CA GLU A 293 -2.22 10.84 -14.15
C GLU A 293 -3.29 11.10 -13.09
N LEU A 294 -2.89 11.35 -11.84
CA LEU A 294 -3.82 11.70 -10.77
C LEU A 294 -4.44 13.08 -10.98
N HIS A 295 -3.72 14.06 -11.52
CA HIS A 295 -4.28 15.39 -11.80
C HIS A 295 -5.45 15.32 -12.79
N LYS A 296 -5.41 14.40 -13.77
CA LYS A 296 -6.49 14.21 -14.75
C LYS A 296 -7.81 13.73 -14.15
N ILE A 297 -7.77 13.12 -12.96
CA ILE A 297 -8.94 12.50 -12.33
C ILE A 297 -9.34 13.14 -11.01
N THR A 298 -8.47 13.96 -10.42
CA THR A 298 -8.76 14.69 -9.18
C THR A 298 -9.88 15.69 -9.43
N VAL A 299 -10.98 15.52 -8.71
CA VAL A 299 -12.10 16.46 -8.71
C VAL A 299 -12.28 16.98 -7.28
N GLY A 300 -12.13 18.29 -7.11
CA GLY A 300 -12.21 18.93 -5.80
C GLY A 300 -10.92 18.79 -4.98
N HIS A 301 -11.07 18.88 -3.66
CA HIS A 301 -9.95 18.88 -2.74
C HIS A 301 -9.63 17.44 -2.28
N ILE A 302 -8.43 16.95 -2.61
CA ILE A 302 -7.91 15.67 -2.13
C ILE A 302 -6.59 15.96 -1.40
N ALA A 303 -6.61 15.90 -0.06
CA ALA A 303 -5.47 16.27 0.78
C ALA A 303 -4.19 15.49 0.41
N TYR A 304 -4.28 14.17 0.27
CA TYR A 304 -3.12 13.34 -0.08
C TYR A 304 -2.55 13.63 -1.47
N PHE A 305 -3.36 14.12 -2.42
CA PHE A 305 -2.85 14.56 -3.72
C PHE A 305 -2.03 15.84 -3.59
N GLN A 306 -2.51 16.82 -2.82
CA GLN A 306 -1.77 18.06 -2.56
C GLN A 306 -0.47 17.79 -1.81
N ILE A 307 -0.55 16.94 -0.78
CA ILE A 307 0.63 16.47 -0.04
C ILE A 307 1.65 15.87 -0.99
N LEU A 308 1.24 14.94 -1.86
CA LEU A 308 2.13 14.32 -2.84
C LEU A 308 2.74 15.37 -3.77
N GLN A 309 1.92 16.28 -4.31
CA GLN A 309 2.36 17.32 -5.23
C GLN A 309 3.44 18.22 -4.60
N THR A 310 3.14 18.85 -3.47
CA THR A 310 4.08 19.74 -2.77
C THR A 310 5.36 19.00 -2.37
N SER A 311 5.23 17.76 -1.92
CA SER A 311 6.36 16.95 -1.47
C SER A 311 7.31 16.57 -2.60
N VAL A 312 6.78 16.31 -3.79
CA VAL A 312 7.54 16.00 -5.00
C VAL A 312 8.20 17.26 -5.56
N GLU A 313 7.49 18.39 -5.61
CA GLU A 313 8.04 19.70 -6.01
C GLU A 313 9.20 20.13 -5.09
N LYS A 314 9.06 19.95 -3.77
CA LYS A 314 10.15 20.19 -2.81
C LYS A 314 11.36 19.27 -3.07
N CYS A 315 11.13 17.98 -3.33
CA CYS A 315 12.20 17.03 -3.63
C CYS A 315 12.97 17.43 -4.90
N GLU A 316 12.26 17.86 -5.94
CA GLU A 316 12.86 18.37 -7.18
C GLU A 316 13.71 19.63 -6.93
N GLY A 317 13.18 20.57 -6.15
CA GLY A 317 13.89 21.81 -5.79
C GLY A 317 15.21 21.53 -5.07
N ALA A 318 15.17 20.67 -4.04
CA ALA A 318 16.37 20.27 -3.30
C ALA A 318 17.41 19.58 -4.18
N LEU A 319 16.97 18.73 -5.13
CA LEU A 319 17.85 18.03 -6.06
C LEU A 319 18.55 19.01 -7.01
N LYS A 320 17.81 19.97 -7.58
CA LYS A 320 18.36 21.01 -8.46
C LYS A 320 19.40 21.86 -7.74
N GLU A 321 19.13 22.24 -6.49
CA GLU A 321 20.09 22.99 -5.69
C GLU A 321 21.37 22.19 -5.42
N HIS A 322 21.25 20.91 -5.08
CA HIS A 322 22.40 20.03 -4.88
C HIS A 322 23.25 19.89 -6.15
N MET A 323 22.61 19.68 -7.31
CA MET A 323 23.30 19.62 -8.60
C MET A 323 24.02 20.94 -8.94
N ALA A 324 23.37 22.09 -8.71
CA ALA A 324 23.99 23.40 -8.92
C ALA A 324 25.20 23.62 -8.01
N ARG A 325 25.17 23.12 -6.77
CA ARG A 325 26.33 23.15 -5.85
C ARG A 325 27.47 22.27 -6.33
N LEU A 326 27.20 21.07 -6.87
CA LEU A 326 28.24 20.20 -7.45
C LEU A 326 28.91 20.85 -8.67
N GLU A 327 28.11 21.48 -9.54
CA GLU A 327 28.62 22.21 -10.70
C GLU A 327 29.50 23.41 -10.26
N GLN A 328 29.09 24.14 -9.23
CA GLN A 328 29.87 25.25 -8.65
C GLN A 328 31.14 24.77 -7.92
N ALA A 329 31.09 23.64 -7.22
CA ALA A 329 32.26 23.05 -6.56
C ALA A 329 33.31 22.54 -7.57
N SER A 330 32.88 22.13 -8.77
CA SER A 330 33.77 21.78 -9.89
C SER A 330 34.34 23.01 -10.63
N GLY A 331 33.89 24.22 -10.29
CA GLY A 331 34.29 25.49 -10.92
C GLY A 331 34.67 26.58 -9.92
N VAL A 332 35.96 26.61 -9.55
CA VAL A 332 36.67 27.67 -8.80
C VAL A 332 36.44 27.71 -7.29
N GLU A 333 37.56 27.65 -6.55
CA GLU A 333 37.64 27.82 -5.10
C GLU A 333 37.03 29.15 -4.62
N GLY A 334 36.18 29.05 -3.59
CA GLY A 334 36.02 30.08 -2.57
C GLY A 334 34.95 31.14 -2.85
N VAL A 335 33.70 30.84 -2.51
CA VAL A 335 32.73 31.85 -2.05
C VAL A 335 31.82 31.22 -0.99
N GLU A 336 31.97 31.63 0.28
CA GLU A 336 30.94 31.47 1.31
C GLU A 336 29.77 32.40 0.99
N ILE A 337 28.59 31.86 0.66
CA ILE A 337 27.34 32.63 0.64
C ILE A 337 26.27 31.87 1.43
N GLY A 338 25.78 32.56 2.46
CA GLY A 338 24.75 32.10 3.39
C GLY A 338 23.35 32.02 2.76
N GLY A 339 22.68 30.92 3.11
CA GLY A 339 21.28 30.60 2.84
C GLY A 339 20.99 29.20 3.41
N ARG A 340 21.37 28.98 4.67
CA ARG A 340 21.76 27.66 5.19
C ARG A 340 20.74 27.01 6.14
N GLY A 341 19.43 27.20 5.95
CA GLY A 341 18.44 26.65 6.90
C GLY A 341 17.04 26.36 6.37
N ASP A 342 16.51 27.17 5.45
CA ASP A 342 15.05 27.16 5.21
C ASP A 342 14.54 25.90 4.49
N ALA A 343 15.27 25.36 3.50
CA ALA A 343 14.86 24.15 2.77
C ALA A 343 15.12 22.84 3.54
N GLU A 344 15.98 22.88 4.57
CA GLU A 344 16.43 21.72 5.34
C GLU A 344 15.52 21.46 6.54
N ASP A 345 15.11 22.51 7.27
CA ASP A 345 14.11 22.46 8.33
C ASP A 345 12.72 22.05 7.77
N ASP A 346 12.36 22.57 6.59
CA ASP A 346 11.07 22.28 5.91
C ASP A 346 10.90 20.81 5.45
N PHE A 347 12.00 20.04 5.40
CA PHE A 347 12.02 18.67 4.89
C PHE A 347 12.32 17.65 6.00
N GLN A 348 12.84 18.06 7.16
CA GLN A 348 12.78 17.21 8.36
C GLN A 348 11.35 17.10 8.91
N GLU A 349 10.48 18.08 8.59
CA GLU A 349 9.04 18.08 8.85
C GLU A 349 8.20 17.32 7.79
N TYR A 350 8.82 16.42 7.00
CA TYR A 350 8.19 15.76 5.84
C TYR A 350 7.18 14.63 6.17
N ALA A 351 6.72 14.54 7.42
CA ALA A 351 5.58 13.69 7.72
C ALA A 351 4.37 14.60 7.94
N PRO A 352 3.62 14.93 6.86
CA PRO A 352 2.33 15.60 6.96
C PRO A 352 1.54 15.02 8.12
N SER A 353 0.98 15.90 8.94
CA SER A 353 0.25 15.54 10.16
C SER A 353 -0.81 14.46 9.88
N GLU A 354 -1.41 14.49 8.69
CA GLU A 354 -2.37 13.56 8.13
C GLU A 354 -1.83 12.12 8.07
N PHE A 355 -0.57 11.93 7.69
CA PHE A 355 0.03 10.59 7.68
C PHE A 355 0.37 10.06 9.06
N VAL A 356 0.50 10.91 10.06
CA VAL A 356 0.96 10.54 11.42
C VAL A 356 -0.21 10.44 12.40
N PHE A 357 -1.25 11.26 12.21
CA PHE A 357 -2.42 11.31 13.08
C PHE A 357 -3.61 10.52 12.54
N GLU A 358 -3.76 10.40 11.21
CA GLU A 358 -4.86 9.61 10.60
C GLU A 358 -4.41 8.20 10.22
N TRP A 359 -3.13 8.03 9.88
CA TRP A 359 -2.53 6.76 9.50
C TRP A 359 -1.32 6.44 10.40
N ASP A 360 -0.96 5.17 10.54
CA ASP A 360 0.26 4.70 11.20
C ASP A 360 1.03 3.83 10.21
N PHE A 361 1.37 4.41 9.05
CA PHE A 361 2.19 3.71 8.09
C PHE A 361 3.57 3.45 8.72
N PRO A 362 3.97 2.18 8.92
CA PRO A 362 5.26 1.87 9.51
C PRO A 362 6.36 2.50 8.63
N GLY A 363 7.38 3.09 9.26
CA GLY A 363 8.44 3.86 8.56
C GLY A 363 8.28 5.38 8.63
N LEU A 364 7.11 5.91 9.02
CA LEU A 364 6.94 7.34 9.35
C LEU A 364 7.76 7.74 10.58
N ASN A 365 7.91 6.84 11.54
CA ASN A 365 8.72 7.00 12.77
C ASN A 365 10.23 6.85 12.56
N LEU A 366 10.71 6.76 11.31
CA LEU A 366 12.12 7.07 10.98
C LEU A 366 12.45 8.57 11.20
N ARG A 367 11.72 9.25 12.09
CA ARG A 367 11.95 10.58 12.65
C ARG A 367 13.29 10.70 13.38
N HIS A 368 13.98 9.59 13.62
CA HIS A 368 15.27 9.55 14.31
C HIS A 368 16.38 9.02 13.41
N VAL A 369 16.41 9.44 12.14
CA VAL A 369 17.69 9.51 11.42
C VAL A 369 18.20 10.93 11.65
N PRO A 370 19.17 11.16 12.56
CA PRO A 370 19.73 12.47 12.83
C PRO A 370 20.77 12.76 11.75
N LEU A 371 20.30 12.93 10.53
CA LEU A 371 21.15 13.38 9.46
C LEU A 371 20.48 14.65 8.93
N GLY A 372 21.16 15.79 9.13
CA GLY A 372 20.90 16.92 8.26
C GLY A 372 21.10 16.48 6.82
N TRP A 373 20.41 17.09 5.87
CA TRP A 373 20.63 16.81 4.45
C TRP A 373 22.08 17.08 4.04
N GLN A 374 22.75 17.98 4.77
CA GLN A 374 24.20 18.16 4.68
C GLN A 374 24.94 16.84 4.96
N ASP A 375 24.59 16.06 5.98
CA ASP A 375 25.26 14.77 6.28
C ASP A 375 24.86 13.61 5.34
N LEU A 376 23.75 13.74 4.60
CA LEU A 376 23.33 12.78 3.57
C LEU A 376 24.09 12.97 2.25
N PHE A 377 24.52 14.19 1.94
CA PHE A 377 25.16 14.56 0.68
C PHE A 377 26.64 14.95 0.80
N VAL A 378 27.16 15.29 1.99
CA VAL A 378 28.57 15.64 2.23
C VAL A 378 29.53 14.45 1.98
N ASP A 379 29.02 13.22 1.89
CA ASP A 379 29.81 12.01 1.67
C ASP A 379 29.55 11.33 0.30
N LEU A 380 28.94 12.02 -0.66
CA LEU A 380 28.99 11.55 -2.06
C LEU A 380 30.39 11.72 -2.67
N ASP A 381 31.20 12.62 -2.11
CA ASP A 381 32.54 12.97 -2.60
C ASP A 381 33.69 12.17 -1.95
N SER A 382 33.42 11.33 -0.94
CA SER A 382 34.47 10.58 -0.23
C SER A 382 34.72 9.15 -0.74
N VAL A 383 34.16 8.77 -1.89
CA VAL A 383 34.57 7.56 -2.62
C VAL A 383 34.75 7.86 -4.11
N LEU A 384 35.92 8.44 -4.40
CA LEU A 384 36.78 7.95 -5.48
C LEU A 384 37.99 7.24 -4.87
#